data_AF-A0A424NH23-F1
#
_entry.id   AF-A0A424NH23-F1
#
_cell.length_a   1.000
_cell.length_b   1.000
_cell.length_c   1.000
_cell.angle_alpha   90.00
_cell.angle_beta   90.00
_cell.angle_gamma   90.00
#
_symmetry.space_group_name_H-M   'P 1'
#
loop_
_entity.id
_entity.type
_entity.pdbx_description
1 polymer ?
#
loop_
_entity_poly.entity_id
_entity_poly.type
_entity_poly.pdbx_seq_one_letter_code
_entity_poly.pdbx_strand_id
1 'polypeptide(L)' 'MNNEFNPKGFLLNIAGICNKERNVFGMMLHTERAADTNISNEDGKFLFDSLIKNFKP' A
#
# COMPACT_ATOMS: atom_id res chain seq x y z
N MET A 1 -9.97 15.52 14.40
CA MET A 1 -9.19 14.64 13.50
C MET A 1 -8.38 13.73 14.39
N ASN A 2 -8.64 12.42 14.40
CA ASN A 2 -7.94 11.51 15.29
C ASN A 2 -6.60 11.14 14.63
N ASN A 3 -5.47 11.54 15.23
CA ASN A 3 -4.13 11.34 14.66
C ASN A 3 -3.71 9.88 14.57
N GLU A 4 -4.41 8.97 15.25
CA GLU A 4 -4.12 7.54 15.25
C GLU A 4 -4.29 6.89 13.86
N PHE A 5 -5.27 7.34 13.08
CA PHE A 5 -5.62 6.72 11.79
C PHE A 5 -5.07 7.49 10.57
N ASN A 6 -4.67 8.74 10.77
CA ASN A 6 -4.16 9.59 9.71
C ASN A 6 -2.96 10.41 10.20
N PRO A 7 -1.84 9.73 10.55
CA PRO A 7 -0.66 10.38 11.14
C PRO A 7 0.02 11.37 10.19
N LYS A 8 -0.33 11.35 8.90
CA LYS A 8 0.22 12.22 7.85
C LYS A 8 -0.77 13.28 7.35
N GLY A 9 -1.99 13.31 7.89
CA GLY A 9 -2.98 14.35 7.60
C GLY A 9 -3.55 14.33 6.17
N PHE A 10 -3.66 13.17 5.53
CA PHE A 10 -4.23 13.05 4.18
C PHE A 10 -5.71 13.44 4.15
N LEU A 11 -6.12 14.17 3.12
CA LEU A 11 -7.53 14.46 2.89
C LEU A 11 -8.30 13.14 2.71
N LEU A 12 -9.46 13.01 3.37
CA LEU A 12 -10.32 11.83 3.33
C LEU A 12 -9.65 10.50 3.76
N ASN A 13 -8.50 10.55 4.45
CA ASN A 13 -7.72 9.37 4.83
C ASN A 13 -7.25 8.53 3.63
N ILE A 14 -7.03 9.17 2.47
CA ILE A 14 -6.58 8.48 1.25
C ILE A 14 -5.07 8.23 1.34
N ALA A 15 -4.67 6.95 1.47
CA ALA A 15 -3.27 6.54 1.52
C ALA A 15 -2.68 6.12 0.15
N GLY A 16 -3.53 5.99 -0.88
CA GLY A 16 -3.13 5.64 -2.24
C GLY A 16 -4.22 5.89 -3.28
N ILE A 17 -3.82 6.00 -4.54
CA ILE A 17 -4.68 6.31 -5.70
C ILE A 17 -4.26 5.45 -6.90
N CYS A 18 -5.24 5.08 -7.73
CA CYS A 18 -4.99 4.43 -9.02
C CYS A 18 -5.34 5.36 -10.17
N ASN A 19 -4.72 5.15 -11.34
CA ASN A 19 -5.25 5.72 -12.57
C ASN A 19 -6.58 5.05 -12.96
N LYS A 20 -7.28 5.63 -13.95
CA LYS A 20 -8.59 5.16 -14.40
C LYS A 20 -8.59 3.71 -14.89
N GLU A 21 -7.50 3.30 -15.54
CA GLU A 21 -7.32 1.94 -16.07
C GLU A 21 -6.93 0.91 -14.99
N ARG A 22 -6.58 1.38 -13.78
CA ARG A 22 -6.13 0.57 -12.64
C ARG A 22 -4.88 -0.26 -12.93
N ASN A 23 -4.03 0.19 -13.83
CA ASN A 23 -2.71 -0.41 -14.13
C ASN A 23 -1.55 0.39 -13.51
N VAL A 24 -1.80 1.60 -12.99
CA VAL A 24 -0.85 2.39 -12.22
C VAL A 24 -1.44 2.68 -10.86
N PHE A 25 -0.70 2.33 -9.80
CA PHE A 25 -1.07 2.56 -8.41
C PHE A 25 0.05 3.33 -7.71
N GLY A 26 -0.30 4.44 -7.07
CA GLY A 26 0.61 5.23 -6.24
C GLY A 26 0.14 5.23 -4.79
N MET A 27 1.06 5.07 -3.85
CA MET A 27 0.77 5.12 -2.42
C MET A 27 1.86 5.84 -1.64
N MET A 28 1.50 6.36 -0.47
CA MET A 28 2.44 7.04 0.43
C MET A 28 3.01 6.10 1.51
N LEU A 29 2.37 4.94 1.72
CA LEU A 29 2.83 3.91 2.64
C LEU A 29 4.01 3.16 2.02
N HIS A 30 4.99 2.80 2.85
CA HIS A 30 6.13 1.98 2.44
C HIS A 30 5.81 0.49 2.58
N THR A 31 4.83 -0.01 1.81
CA THR A 31 4.40 -1.42 1.87
C THR A 31 5.52 -2.40 1.53
N GLU A 32 6.51 -1.97 0.75
CA GLU A 32 7.73 -2.74 0.46
C GLU A 32 8.54 -3.04 1.73
N ARG A 33 8.57 -2.12 2.70
CA ARG A 33 9.29 -2.31 3.98
C ARG A 33 8.50 -3.18 4.94
N ALA A 34 7.18 -3.14 4.85
CA ALA A 34 6.27 -3.98 5.64
C ALA A 34 6.00 -5.34 4.98
N ALA A 35 6.81 -5.77 4.01
CA ALA A 35 6.73 -7.09 3.38
C ALA A 35 7.92 -7.99 3.73
N ASP A 36 8.84 -7.52 4.58
CA ASP A 36 10.08 -8.21 4.94
C ASP A 36 9.96 -8.82 6.35
N THR A 37 10.17 -10.13 6.44
CA THR A 37 10.14 -10.90 7.68
C THR A 37 11.20 -10.39 8.68
N ASN A 38 12.32 -9.84 8.18
CA ASN A 38 13.39 -9.28 9.01
C ASN A 38 13.00 -7.95 9.67
N ILE A 39 11.94 -7.29 9.18
CA ILE A 39 11.44 -6.00 9.71
C ILE A 39 10.27 -6.22 10.69
N SER A 40 9.98 -7.47 11.07
CA SER A 40 8.90 -7.85 12.02
C SER A 40 7.51 -7.34 11.62
N ASN A 41 7.29 -7.03 10.34
CA ASN A 41 6.00 -6.67 9.78
C ASN A 41 5.91 -7.22 8.35
N GLU A 42 4.85 -7.99 8.09
CA GLU A 42 4.57 -8.63 6.80
C GLU A 42 3.23 -8.20 6.18
N ASP A 43 2.52 -7.23 6.78
CA ASP A 43 1.20 -6.79 6.30
C ASP A 43 1.24 -6.26 4.86
N GLY A 44 2.39 -5.71 4.43
CA GLY A 44 2.64 -5.24 3.07
C GLY A 44 2.82 -6.36 2.05
N LYS A 45 3.13 -7.59 2.47
CA LYS A 45 3.39 -8.74 1.58
C LYS A 45 2.17 -9.09 0.72
N PHE A 46 0.97 -8.95 1.29
CA PHE A 46 -0.29 -9.24 0.59
C PHE A 46 -0.45 -8.46 -0.72
N LEU A 47 0.03 -7.21 -0.76
CA LEU A 47 0.00 -6.39 -1.97
C LEU A 47 0.82 -7.03 -3.10
N PHE A 48 2.06 -7.42 -2.79
CA PHE A 48 2.98 -8.00 -3.77
C PHE A 48 2.54 -9.39 -4.22
N ASP A 49 2.06 -10.23 -3.28
CA ASP A 49 1.47 -11.53 -3.61
C ASP A 49 0.28 -11.37 -4.57
N SER A 50 -0.56 -10.35 -4.36
CA SER A 50 -1.69 -10.04 -5.23
C SER A 50 -1.24 -9.56 -6.61
N LEU A 51 -0.17 -8.75 -6.69
CA LEU A 51 0.41 -8.32 -7.96
C LEU A 51 0.93 -9.51 -8.77
N ILE A 52 1.72 -10.39 -8.13
CA ILE A 52 2.28 -11.59 -8.78
C ILE A 52 1.17 -12.52 -9.26
N LYS A 53 0.15 -12.76 -8.42
CA LYS A 53 -0.99 -13.62 -8.77
C LYS A 53 -1.79 -13.12 -9.97
N ASN A 54 -1.91 -11.80 -10.12
CA ASN A 54 -2.68 -11.18 -11.20
C ASN A 54 -1.81 -10.74 -12.39
N PHE A 55 -0.49 -10.89 -12.30
CA PHE A 55 0.41 -10.58 -13.40
C PHE A 55 0.11 -11.53 -14.57
N LYS A 56 -0.32 -10.96 -15.68
CA LYS A 56 -0.48 -11.66 -16.95
C LYS A 56 0.62 -11.14 -17.89
N PRO A 57 1.47 -12.02 -18.43
CA PRO A 57 2.53 -11.62 -19.35
C PRO A 57 1.97 -11.01 -20.64
#